data_AF-A0A9D2RQN3-F1
#
_entry.id   AF-A0A9D2RQN3-F1
#
_cell.length_a   1.000
_cell.length_b   1.000
_cell.length_c   1.000
_cell.angle_alpha   90.00
_cell.angle_beta   90.00
_cell.angle_gamma   90.00
#
_symmetry.space_group_name_H-M   'P 1'
#
loop_
_entity.id
_entity.type
_entity.pdbx_description
1 polymer ?
#
loop_
_entity_poly.entity_id
_entity_poly.type
_entity_poly.pdbx_seq_one_letter_code
_entity_poly.pdbx_strand_id
1 'polypeptide(L)' 'MELINVAGIALLALLLRKLVWCLRWLWCYYHGRETPAPISFLPRRTGETFEEHVRQARAEEEP' A
#
# COMPACT_ATOMS: atom_id res chain seq x y z
N MET A 1 -13.45 -9.17 -30.64
CA MET A 1 -13.92 -9.89 -29.43
C MET A 1 -12.76 -10.48 -28.63
N GLU A 2 -11.77 -11.12 -29.26
CA GLU A 2 -10.64 -11.75 -28.54
C GLU A 2 -9.69 -10.75 -27.87
N LEU A 3 -9.38 -9.61 -28.51
CA LEU A 3 -8.51 -8.58 -27.92
C LEU A 3 -9.05 -8.01 -26.59
N ILE A 4 -10.37 -7.86 -26.47
CA ILE A 4 -11.01 -7.31 -25.27
C ILE A 4 -10.88 -8.31 -24.12
N ASN A 5 -11.02 -9.61 -24.39
CA ASN A 5 -10.77 -10.66 -23.40
C ASN A 5 -9.31 -10.67 -22.96
N VAL A 6 -8.36 -10.57 -23.89
CA VAL A 6 -6.93 -10.52 -23.56
C VAL A 6 -6.60 -9.27 -22.73
N ALA A 7 -7.12 -8.10 -23.10
CA ALA A 7 -6.94 -6.86 -22.35
C ALA A 7 -7.57 -6.96 -20.94
N GLY A 8 -8.75 -7.57 -20.82
CA GLY A 8 -9.43 -7.82 -19.54
C GLY A 8 -8.62 -8.75 -18.63
N ILE A 9 -8.08 -9.83 -19.17
CA ILE A 9 -7.21 -10.77 -18.43
C ILE A 9 -5.93 -10.08 -17.98
N ALA A 10 -5.30 -9.28 -18.85
CA ALA A 10 -4.10 -8.52 -18.51
C ALA A 10 -4.38 -7.52 -17.37
N LEU A 11 -5.49 -6.79 -17.44
CA LEU A 11 -5.91 -5.87 -16.38
C LEU A 11 -6.18 -6.62 -15.06
N LEU A 12 -6.89 -7.74 -15.12
CA LEU A 12 -7.15 -8.59 -13.95
C LEU A 12 -5.85 -9.08 -13.30
N ALA A 13 -4.88 -9.53 -14.12
CA ALA A 13 -3.57 -9.98 -13.65
C ALA A 13 -2.78 -8.84 -12.96
N LEU A 14 -2.84 -7.62 -13.49
CA LEU A 14 -2.23 -6.45 -12.86
C LEU A 14 -2.88 -6.10 -11.51
N LEU A 15 -4.21 -6.19 -11.42
CA LEU A 15 -4.95 -5.99 -10.17
C LEU A 15 -4.59 -7.05 -9.13
N LEU A 16 -4.57 -8.32 -9.53
CA LEU A 16 -4.14 -9.42 -8.66
C LEU A 16 -2.70 -9.25 -8.17
N ARG A 17 -1.78 -8.84 -9.05
CA ARG A 17 -0.39 -8.53 -8.66
C ARG A 17 -0.33 -7.46 -7.57
N LYS A 18 -1.13 -6.40 -7.70
CA LYS A 18 -1.22 -5.32 -6.71
C LYS A 18 -1.86 -5.81 -5.40
N LEU A 19 -2.88 -6.66 -5.48
CA LEU A 19 -3.52 -7.27 -4.31
C LEU A 19 -2.54 -8.15 -3.52
N VAL A 20 -1.80 -9.02 -4.21
CA VAL A 20 -0.77 -9.87 -3.59
C VAL A 20 0.31 -9.03 -2.92
N TRP A 21 0.72 -7.92 -3.54
CA TRP A 21 1.67 -6.99 -2.94
C TRP A 21 1.13 -6.36 -1.65
N CYS A 22 -0.14 -5.91 -1.64
CA CYS A 22 -0.78 -5.37 -0.44
C CYS A 22 -0.86 -6.41 0.68
N LEU A 23 -1.24 -7.65 0.36
CA LEU A 23 -1.30 -8.74 1.35
C LEU A 23 0.09 -9.08 1.92
N ARG A 24 1.12 -9.11 1.07
CA ARG A 24 2.51 -9.29 1.50
C ARG A 24 2.94 -8.18 2.44
N TRP A 25 2.63 -6.93 2.10
CA TRP A 25 2.95 -5.77 2.92
C TRP A 25 2.24 -5.84 4.27
N LEU A 26 0.95 -6.16 4.29
CA LEU A 26 0.16 -6.33 5.51
C LEU A 26 0.72 -7.46 6.39
N TRP A 27 1.13 -8.57 5.76
CA TRP A 27 1.76 -9.68 6.46
C TRP A 27 3.10 -9.26 7.09
N CYS A 28 3.96 -8.52 6.35
CA CYS A 28 5.20 -7.98 6.91
C CYS A 28 4.92 -7.04 8.08
N TYR A 29 3.93 -6.15 7.94
CA TYR A 29 3.52 -5.22 9.00
C TYR A 29 3.06 -5.97 10.26
N TYR A 30 2.19 -6.98 10.11
CA TYR A 30 1.67 -7.76 11.24
C TYR A 30 2.75 -8.58 11.96
N HIS A 31 3.74 -9.11 11.22
CA HIS A 31 4.84 -9.90 11.79
C HIS A 31 6.05 -9.06 12.22
N GLY A 32 5.97 -7.72 12.17
CA GLY A 32 7.08 -6.84 12.55
C GLY A 32 8.33 -7.01 11.68
N ARG A 33 8.17 -7.50 10.44
CA ARG A 33 9.25 -7.69 9.46
C ARG A 33 9.42 -6.39 8.67
N GLU A 34 10.63 -6.10 8.22
CA GLU A 34 10.90 -4.94 7.38
C GLU A 34 9.96 -4.93 6.17
N THR A 35 9.17 -3.85 6.03
CA THR A 35 8.23 -3.74 4.92
C THR A 35 9.00 -3.61 3.61
N PRO A 36 8.57 -4.30 2.53
CA PRO A 36 9.24 -4.20 1.24
C PRO A 36 9.19 -2.76 0.74
N ALA A 37 10.28 -2.31 0.10
CA ALA A 37 10.42 -0.95 -0.38
C ALA A 37 9.19 -0.52 -1.21
N PRO A 38 8.70 0.72 -1.03
CA PRO A 38 7.56 1.21 -1.78
C PRO A 38 7.86 1.17 -3.29
N ILE A 39 6.84 0.80 -4.07
CA ILE A 39 6.93 0.76 -5.54
C ILE A 39 7.35 2.16 -6.01
N SER A 40 8.50 2.26 -6.67
CA SER A 40 9.18 3.52 -7.04
C SER A 40 8.37 4.51 -7.87
N PHE A 41 7.25 4.06 -8.45
CA PHE A 41 6.33 4.87 -9.23
C PHE A 41 5.31 5.65 -8.38
N LEU A 42 5.05 5.21 -7.14
CA LEU A 42 4.22 5.98 -6.23
C LEU A 42 5.08 7.07 -5.59
N PRO A 43 4.62 8.34 -5.53
CA PRO A 43 5.32 9.37 -4.78
C PRO A 43 5.57 8.81 -3.38
N ARG A 44 6.83 8.89 -2.91
CA ARG A 44 7.19 8.48 -1.55
C ARG A 44 6.15 9.11 -0.63
N ARG A 45 5.28 8.29 -0.03
CA ARG A 45 4.60 8.68 1.21
C ARG A 45 5.72 8.82 2.22
N THR A 46 6.30 10.01 2.33
CA THR A 46 7.00 10.40 3.54
C THR A 46 5.96 10.23 4.65
N GLY A 47 6.18 9.25 5.52
CA GLY A 47 5.29 8.96 6.64
C GLY A 47 5.13 10.15 7.60
N GLU A 48 5.94 11.21 7.43
CA GLU A 48 5.87 12.47 8.17
C GLU A 48 4.45 13.02 8.31
N THR A 49 3.68 13.12 7.23
CA THR A 49 2.33 13.73 7.32
C THR A 49 1.36 12.85 8.11
N PHE A 50 1.56 11.53 8.12
CA PHE A 50 0.73 10.62 8.92
C PHE A 50 1.21 10.57 10.37
N GLU A 51 2.53 10.56 10.61
CA GLU A 51 3.08 10.63 11.96
C GLU A 51 2.76 11.97 12.65
N GLU A 52 2.80 13.09 11.93
CA GLU A 52 2.34 14.39 12.45
C GLU A 52 0.87 14.34 12.84
N HIS A 53 0.01 13.75 12.01
CA HIS A 53 -1.42 13.64 12.31
C HIS A 53 -1.68 12.76 13.54
N VAL A 54 -0.97 11.63 13.65
CA VAL A 54 -1.05 10.74 14.83
C VAL A 54 -0.52 11.43 16.07
N ARG A 55 0.54 12.24 15.95
CA ARG A 55 1.10 13.02 17.07
C ARG A 55 0.15 14.13 17.51
N GLN A 56 -0.47 14.86 16.58
CA GLN A 56 -1.50 15.86 16.89
C GLN A 56 -2.71 15.23 17.60
N ALA A 57 -3.23 14.12 17.07
CA ALA A 57 -4.35 13.42 17.70
C ALA A 57 -4.03 12.97 19.14
N ARG A 58 -2.80 12.50 19.39
CA ARG A 58 -2.37 12.12 20.75
C ARG A 58 -2.17 13.32 21.69
N ALA A 59 -1.74 14.47 21.17
CA ALA A 59 -1.54 15.69 21.95
C ALA A 59 -2.85 16.40 22.29
N GLU A 60 -3.89 16.24 21.47
CA GLU A 60 -5.25 16.70 21.77
C GLU A 60 -5.97 15.82 22.82
N GLU A 61 -5.49 14.58 23.04
CA GLU A 61 -6.01 13.66 24.06
C GLU A 61 -5.39 13.84 25.46
N GLU A 62 -4.31 14.62 25.62
CA GLU A 62 -3.76 14.96 26.94
C GLU A 62 -4.35 16.30 27.44
N PRO A 63 -5.07 16.31 28.59
CA PRO A 63 -5.82 17.48 29.10
C PRO A 63 -4.96 18.59 29.72
#